data_AF-A0A382JXX6-F1
#
_entry.id   AF-A0A382JXX6-F1
#
_cell.length_a   1.000
_cell.length_b   1.000
_cell.length_c   1.000
_cell.angle_alpha   90.00
_cell.angle_beta   90.00
_cell.angle_gamma   90.00
#
_symmetry.space_group_name_H-M   'P 1'
#
loop_
_entity.id
_entity.type
_entity.pdbx_description
1 polymer ?
#
loop_
_entity_poly.entity_id
_entity_poly.type
_entity_poly.pdbx_seq_one_letter_code
_entity_poly.pdbx_strand_id
1 'polypeptide(L)' 'MKLSEKITIFLGIILVAIFVIGLAWSISTGLAGFWKGLPFWIIVIFCLYLLILDSLKSIKK' A
#
# COMPACT_ATOMS: atom_id res chain seq x y z
N MET A 1 12.67 -17.89 7.49
CA MET A 1 11.42 -18.07 6.72
C MET A 1 11.61 -19.01 5.55
N LYS A 2 10.63 -19.87 5.31
CA LYS A 2 10.59 -20.74 4.12
C LYS A 2 10.40 -19.89 2.86
N LEU A 3 10.86 -20.36 1.71
CA LEU A 3 10.70 -19.66 0.43
C LEU A 3 9.23 -19.29 0.15
N SER A 4 8.30 -20.17 0.54
CA SER A 4 6.85 -19.92 0.45
C SER A 4 6.39 -18.67 1.20
N GLU A 5 6.88 -18.43 2.43
CA GLU A 5 6.47 -17.27 3.24
C GLU A 5 6.95 -15.96 2.61
N LYS A 6 8.17 -15.93 2.05
CA LYS A 6 8.68 -14.75 1.34
C LYS A 6 7.84 -14.42 0.11
N ILE A 7 7.42 -15.43 -0.64
CA ILE A 7 6.56 -15.26 -1.82
C ILE A 7 5.17 -14.75 -1.41
N THR A 8 4.59 -15.28 -0.33
CA THR A 8 3.29 -14.82 0.18
C THR A 8 3.36 -13.36 0.65
N ILE A 9 4.42 -12.96 1.37
CA ILE A 9 4.62 -11.57 1.79
C ILE A 9 4.74 -10.66 0.57
N PHE A 10 5.54 -11.05 -0.43
CA PHE A 10 5.72 -10.27 -1.65
C PHE A 10 4.42 -10.08 -2.43
N LEU A 11 3.65 -11.16 -2.62
CA LEU A 11 2.32 -11.11 -3.23
C LEU A 11 1.35 -10.21 -2.46
N GLY A 12 1.38 -10.29 -1.12
CA GLY A 12 0.58 -9.43 -0.25
C GLY A 12 0.89 -7.95 -0.44
N ILE A 13 2.18 -7.58 -0.49
CA ILE A 13 2.62 -6.20 -0.71
C ILE A 13 2.11 -5.67 -2.05
N ILE A 14 2.28 -6.45 -3.12
CA ILE A 14 1.86 -6.05 -4.47
C ILE A 14 0.33 -5.86 -4.51
N LEU A 15 -0.43 -6.80 -3.97
CA LEU A 15 -1.89 -6.76 -4.00
C LEU A 15 -2.42 -5.54 -3.24
N VAL A 16 -1.88 -5.28 -2.03
CA VAL A 16 -2.23 -4.11 -1.22
C VAL A 16 -1.80 -2.83 -1.92
N ALA A 17 -0.61 -2.79 -2.52
CA ALA A 17 -0.14 -1.59 -3.21
C ALA A 17 -1.04 -1.20 -4.38
N ILE A 18 -1.38 -2.16 -5.25
CA ILE A 18 -2.28 -1.94 -6.38
C ILE A 18 -3.66 -1.49 -5.88
N PHE A 19 -4.20 -2.15 -4.85
CA PHE A 19 -5.50 -1.81 -4.29
C PHE A 19 -5.55 -0.38 -3.74
N VAL A 20 -4.59 0.00 -2.89
CA VAL A 20 -4.61 1.30 -2.20
C VAL A 20 -4.31 2.44 -3.18
N ILE A 21 -3.41 2.24 -4.16
CA ILE A 21 -3.15 3.21 -5.23
C ILE A 21 -4.39 3.38 -6.12
N GLY A 22 -5.05 2.29 -6.50
CA GLY A 22 -6.30 2.33 -7.27
C GLY A 22 -7.43 3.03 -6.52
N LEU A 23 -7.53 2.81 -5.21
CA LEU A 23 -8.43 3.54 -4.31
C LEU A 23 -8.12 5.04 -4.31
N ALA A 24 -6.84 5.42 -4.20
CA ALA A 24 -6.42 6.82 -4.21
C ALA A 24 -6.74 7.52 -5.51
N TRP A 25 -6.54 6.83 -6.63
CA TRP A 25 -6.89 7.33 -7.94
C TRP A 25 -8.40 7.54 -8.04
N SER A 26 -9.20 6.53 -7.70
CA SER A 26 -10.67 6.58 -7.76
C SER A 26 -11.26 7.69 -6.89
N ILE A 27 -10.74 7.88 -5.67
CA ILE A 27 -11.17 8.95 -4.75
C ILE A 27 -10.81 10.34 -5.31
N SER A 28 -9.59 10.47 -5.86
CA SER A 28 -9.06 11.73 -6.38
C SER A 28 -9.78 12.19 -7.66
N THR A 29 -10.12 11.26 -8.57
CA THR A 29 -10.80 11.56 -9.84
C THR A 29 -12.33 11.55 -9.73
N GLY A 30 -12.88 10.82 -8.76
CA GLY A 30 -14.32 10.60 -8.63
C GLY A 30 -15.00 11.50 -7.60
N LEU A 31 -14.84 11.16 -6.32
CA LEU A 31 -15.83 11.47 -5.27
C LEU A 31 -15.52 12.74 -4.48
N ALA A 32 -14.24 13.11 -4.33
CA ALA A 32 -13.80 14.15 -3.41
C ALA A 32 -13.38 15.46 -4.13
N GLY A 33 -13.10 15.40 -5.43
CA GLY A 33 -12.43 16.47 -6.17
C GLY A 33 -10.93 16.58 -5.80
N PHE A 34 -10.12 17.17 -6.69
CA PHE A 34 -8.65 17.17 -6.62
C PHE A 34 -8.09 17.64 -5.27
N TRP A 35 -8.71 18.65 -4.65
CA TRP A 35 -8.27 19.23 -3.37
C TRP A 35 -8.49 18.33 -2.15
N LYS A 36 -9.51 17.46 -2.16
CA LYS A 36 -9.73 16.49 -1.08
C LYS A 36 -9.09 15.12 -1.38
N GLY A 37 -8.70 14.87 -2.63
CA GLY A 37 -7.88 13.71 -3.01
C GLY A 37 -6.42 13.83 -2.55
N LEU A 38 -5.87 15.04 -2.47
CA LEU A 38 -4.51 15.33 -2.01
C LEU A 38 -4.19 14.80 -0.59
N PRO A 39 -5.00 15.08 0.45
CA PRO A 39 -4.77 14.51 1.78
C PRO A 39 -4.90 12.99 1.80
N PHE A 40 -5.72 12.40 0.93
CA PHE A 40 -5.84 10.94 0.83
C PHE A 40 -4.55 10.31 0.28
N TRP A 41 -3.93 10.92 -0.73
CA TRP A 41 -2.64 10.47 -1.27
C TRP A 41 -1.52 10.44 -0.22
N ILE A 42 -1.48 11.41 0.68
CA ILE A 42 -0.51 11.46 1.79
C ILE A 42 -0.69 10.24 2.72
N ILE A 43 -1.93 9.91 3.07
CA ILE A 43 -2.25 8.74 3.90
C ILE A 43 -1.83 7.44 3.19
N VAL A 44 -2.09 7.35 1.88
CA VAL A 44 -1.72 6.17 1.08
C VAL A 44 -0.22 5.96 1.02
N ILE A 45 0.56 7.02 0.77
CA ILE A 45 2.03 6.95 0.80
C ILE A 45 2.54 6.50 2.17
N PHE A 46 1.96 7.04 3.25
CA PHE A 46 2.32 6.66 4.61
C PHE A 46 1.98 5.18 4.90
N CYS A 47 0.82 4.71 4.45
CA CYS A 47 0.39 3.32 4.61
C CYS A 47 1.31 2.34 3.84
N LEU A 48 1.69 2.68 2.60
CA LEU A 48 2.65 1.90 1.81
C LEU A 48 4.02 1.84 2.48
N TYR A 49 4.48 2.95 3.06
CA TYR A 49 5.73 2.99 3.80
C TYR A 49 5.71 2.04 5.01
N LEU A 50 4.64 2.08 5.81
CA LEU A 50 4.48 1.17 6.95
C LEU A 50 4.38 -0.30 6.53
N LEU A 51 3.68 -0.60 5.44
CA LEU A 51 3.57 -1.95 4.87
C LEU A 51 4.94 -2.50 4.48
N ILE A 52 5.78 -1.69 3.83
CA ILE A 52 7.15 -2.09 3.46
C ILE A 52 7.99 -2.31 4.71
N LEU A 53 7.94 -1.42 5.69
CA LEU A 53 8.69 -1.57 6.94
C LEU A 53 8.28 -2.84 7.71
N ASP A 54 6.99 -3.10 7.83
CA ASP A 54 6.48 -4.30 8.51
C ASP A 54 6.90 -5.57 7.77
N SER A 55 6.80 -5.55 6.44
CA SER A 55 7.26 -6.66 5.59
C SER A 55 8.76 -6.91 5.72
N LEU A 56 9.58 -5.85 5.75
CA LEU A 56 11.03 -5.96 5.97
C LEU A 56 11.35 -6.49 7.37
N LYS A 57 10.63 -6.02 8.40
CA LYS A 57 10.76 -6.53 9.77
C LYS A 57 10.41 -8.01 9.86
N SER A 58 9.34 -8.41 9.17
CA SER A 58 8.89 -9.80 9.08
C SER A 58 9.95 -10.69 8.41
N ILE A 59 10.58 -10.22 7.32
CA ILE A 59 11.64 -10.95 6.61
C ILE A 59 12.95 -11.05 7.42
N LYS A 60 13.28 -10.03 8.23
CA LYS A 60 14.48 -10.01 9.09
C LYS A 60 14.36 -10.87 10.34
N LYS A 61 13.14 -11.28 10.71
CA LYS A 61 12.85 -12.12 11.87
C LYS A 61 12.96 -13.61 11.53
#